data_AF-A0A2H0VD43-F1
#
_entry.id   AF-A0A2H0VD43-F1
#
_cell.length_a   1.000
_cell.length_b   1.000
_cell.length_c   1.000
_cell.angle_alpha   90.00
_cell.angle_beta   90.00
_cell.angle_gamma   90.00
#
_symmetry.space_group_name_H-M   'P 1'
#
loop_
_entity.id
_entity.type
_entity.pdbx_description
1 polymer ?
#
loop_
_entity_poly.entity_id
_entity_poly.type
_entity_poly.pdbx_seq_one_letter_code
_entity_poly.pdbx_strand_id
1 'polypeptide(L)'
;MKKRLLIPIILFLIIIFIIASRGDKSPSGSEYSVGREVVGIAQVENIDILILESFPVQVNVVASGSFPDSCTEIGLINEIRQDNDFFVSVKTSRPDDVVCAQVITPFEQSIPLSVYGLKAGTYRVDVNGVKDQFILQTDNVLPEDDDRRPADSISPIPSGILD
;
A
#
# COMPACT_ATOMS: atom_id res chain seq x y z
N MET A 1 -44.70 19.96 68.25
CA MET A 1 -44.74 19.99 66.76
C MET A 1 -43.82 21.09 66.24
N LYS A 2 -42.60 20.76 65.79
CA LYS A 2 -41.64 21.70 65.17
C LYS A 2 -41.09 21.07 63.87
N LYS A 3 -41.90 21.07 62.80
CA LYS A 3 -41.52 20.60 61.44
C LYS A 3 -41.16 21.74 60.49
N ARG A 4 -41.02 22.99 60.98
CA ARG A 4 -40.86 24.18 60.13
C ARG A 4 -39.39 24.56 59.83
N LEU A 5 -38.41 23.87 60.40
CA LEU A 5 -36.97 24.14 60.18
C LEU A 5 -36.34 23.29 59.06
N LEU A 6 -36.96 22.17 58.68
CA LEU A 6 -36.43 21.26 57.65
C LEU A 6 -36.75 21.70 56.21
N ILE A 7 -37.85 22.43 56.03
CA ILE A 7 -38.33 22.87 54.71
C ILE A 7 -37.32 23.81 53.99
N PRO A 8 -36.72 24.85 54.63
CA PRO A 8 -35.75 25.69 53.93
C PRO A 8 -34.43 24.95 53.62
N ILE A 9 -34.03 23.98 54.46
CA ILE A 9 -32.80 23.18 54.26
C ILE A 9 -32.96 22.26 53.06
N ILE A 10 -34.12 21.62 52.91
CA ILE A 10 -34.43 20.76 51.76
C ILE A 10 -34.50 21.58 50.47
N LEU A 11 -35.09 22.77 50.51
CA LEU A 11 -35.15 23.67 49.35
C LEU A 11 -33.77 24.16 48.91
N PHE A 12 -32.89 24.45 49.86
CA PHE A 12 -31.50 24.87 49.58
C PHE A 12 -30.67 23.72 48.99
N LEU A 13 -30.83 22.49 49.47
CA LEU A 13 -30.16 21.31 48.92
C LEU A 13 -30.65 20.95 47.50
N ILE A 14 -31.94 21.11 47.22
CA ILE A 14 -32.49 20.88 45.87
C ILE A 14 -31.98 21.94 44.88
N ILE A 15 -31.86 23.21 45.30
CA ILE A 15 -31.31 24.29 44.46
C ILE A 15 -29.82 24.03 44.14
N ILE A 16 -29.02 23.56 45.09
CA ILE A 16 -27.61 23.20 44.84
C ILE A 16 -27.50 22.04 43.83
N PHE A 17 -28.39 21.05 43.90
CA PHE A 17 -28.39 19.92 42.95
C PHE A 17 -28.75 20.37 41.52
N ILE A 18 -29.64 21.35 41.36
CA ILE A 18 -30.00 21.89 40.04
C ILE A 18 -28.84 22.68 39.42
N ILE A 19 -28.04 23.44 40.20
CA ILE A 19 -26.92 24.23 39.67
C ILE A 19 -25.77 23.33 39.17
N ALA A 20 -25.59 22.13 39.72
CA ALA A 20 -24.53 21.20 39.33
C ALA A 20 -24.81 20.41 38.02
N SER A 21 -25.98 20.58 37.40
CA SER A 21 -26.37 19.81 36.21
C SER A 21 -26.19 20.53 34.87
N ARG A 22 -25.66 21.77 34.86
CA ARG A 22 -25.19 22.39 33.62
C ARG A 22 -23.76 21.95 33.30
N GLY A 23 -23.63 20.67 32.94
CA GLY A 23 -22.47 20.18 32.21
C GLY A 23 -22.56 20.65 30.76
N ASP A 24 -21.63 21.51 30.34
CA ASP A 24 -21.39 21.84 28.94
C ASP A 24 -21.21 20.55 28.13
N LYS A 25 -22.18 20.20 27.30
CA LYS A 25 -21.96 19.25 26.20
C LYS A 25 -21.15 19.99 25.14
N SER A 26 -19.85 20.10 25.37
CA SER A 26 -18.90 20.41 24.30
C SER A 26 -19.03 19.31 23.24
N PRO A 27 -19.17 19.65 21.94
CA PRO A 27 -19.20 18.66 20.89
C PRO A 27 -17.84 17.96 20.89
N SER A 28 -17.83 16.69 21.28
CA SER A 28 -16.69 15.79 21.13
C SER A 28 -16.35 15.75 19.65
N GLY A 29 -15.36 16.54 19.24
CA GLY A 29 -14.63 16.25 18.01
C GLY A 29 -14.14 14.81 18.12
N SER A 30 -14.40 14.02 17.08
CA SER A 30 -13.84 12.69 16.96
C SER A 30 -12.31 12.82 16.99
N GLU A 31 -11.70 12.55 18.13
CA GLU A 31 -10.30 12.18 18.20
C GLU A 31 -10.16 10.96 17.29
N TYR A 32 -9.57 11.13 16.11
CA TYR A 32 -8.98 10.02 15.38
C TYR A 32 -7.81 9.56 16.24
N SER A 33 -8.08 8.60 17.14
CA SER A 33 -7.03 7.82 17.77
C SER A 33 -6.34 7.08 16.63
N VAL A 34 -5.19 7.60 16.18
CA VAL A 34 -4.25 6.83 15.37
C VAL A 34 -3.84 5.66 16.27
N GLY A 35 -4.55 4.54 16.14
CA GLY A 35 -4.23 3.30 16.83
C GLY A 35 -2.77 2.97 16.55
N ARG A 36 -2.04 2.54 17.57
CA ARG A 36 -0.64 2.17 17.37
C ARG A 36 -0.63 0.87 16.57
N GLU A 37 0.00 0.90 15.41
CA GLU A 37 0.18 -0.29 14.58
C GLU A 37 1.50 -0.98 14.93
N VAL A 38 1.44 -2.29 15.10
CA VAL A 38 2.63 -3.15 15.14
C VAL A 38 2.99 -3.54 13.71
N VAL A 39 4.18 -3.14 13.28
CA VAL A 39 4.71 -3.51 11.97
C VAL A 39 5.49 -4.82 12.07
N GLY A 40 5.16 -5.77 11.20
CA GLY A 40 5.82 -7.06 11.09
C GLY A 40 6.36 -7.34 9.68
N ILE A 41 6.82 -8.57 9.47
CA ILE A 41 7.19 -9.11 8.16
C ILE A 41 6.17 -10.19 7.79
N ALA A 42 5.63 -10.14 6.57
CA ALA A 42 4.69 -11.14 6.11
C ALA A 42 5.40 -12.49 5.96
N GLN A 43 4.79 -13.56 6.48
CA GLN A 43 5.23 -14.92 6.23
C GLN A 43 4.78 -15.33 4.83
N VAL A 44 5.67 -15.17 3.86
CA VAL A 44 5.45 -15.61 2.49
C VAL A 44 5.77 -17.11 2.41
N GLU A 45 4.84 -17.87 1.86
CA GLU A 45 4.95 -19.32 1.71
C GLU A 45 5.31 -19.70 0.27
N ASN A 46 4.70 -19.02 -0.70
CA ASN A 46 4.94 -19.25 -2.13
C ASN A 46 5.04 -17.93 -2.89
N ILE A 47 5.76 -17.96 -4.01
CA ILE A 47 5.73 -16.89 -5.01
C ILE A 47 5.51 -17.48 -6.39
N ASP A 48 4.73 -16.79 -7.21
CA ASP A 48 4.55 -17.06 -8.62
C ASP A 48 4.96 -15.83 -9.44
N ILE A 49 5.78 -16.01 -10.47
CA ILE A 49 6.21 -14.90 -11.33
C ILE A 49 5.38 -14.91 -12.62
N LEU A 50 4.61 -13.84 -12.82
CA LEU A 50 3.76 -13.63 -13.98
C LEU A 50 4.41 -12.63 -14.94
N ILE A 51 4.78 -13.11 -16.13
CA ILE A 51 5.32 -12.28 -17.22
C ILE A 51 4.18 -11.99 -18.19
N LEU A 52 3.85 -10.73 -18.39
CA LEU A 52 2.79 -10.32 -19.31
C LEU A 52 3.31 -10.23 -20.75
N GLU A 53 2.46 -10.64 -21.69
CA GLU A 53 2.74 -10.61 -23.14
C GLU A 53 2.60 -9.18 -23.73
N SER A 54 3.27 -8.19 -23.11
CA SER A 54 3.36 -6.80 -23.61
C SER A 54 4.81 -6.43 -23.95
N PHE A 55 5.01 -5.36 -24.74
CA PHE A 55 6.34 -4.77 -24.93
C PHE A 55 6.29 -3.24 -24.71
N PRO A 56 7.05 -2.69 -23.73
CA PRO A 56 7.94 -3.38 -22.79
C PRO A 56 7.21 -4.43 -21.93
N VAL A 57 7.94 -5.49 -21.59
CA VAL A 57 7.46 -6.59 -20.75
C VAL A 57 7.17 -6.06 -19.35
N GLN A 58 6.04 -6.50 -18.80
CA GLN A 58 5.68 -6.29 -17.40
C GLN A 58 5.83 -7.61 -16.65
N VAL A 59 6.38 -7.55 -15.44
CA VAL A 59 6.56 -8.72 -14.57
C VAL A 59 5.90 -8.42 -13.23
N ASN A 60 5.01 -9.30 -12.79
CA ASN A 60 4.41 -9.26 -11.46
C ASN A 60 4.84 -10.49 -10.67
N VAL A 61 5.14 -10.31 -9.39
CA VAL A 61 5.33 -11.40 -8.44
C VAL A 61 4.06 -11.49 -7.61
N VAL A 62 3.42 -12.65 -7.61
CA VAL A 62 2.28 -12.95 -6.75
C VAL A 62 2.82 -13.68 -5.53
N ALA A 63 2.88 -13.00 -4.40
CA ALA A 63 3.29 -13.58 -3.12
C ALA A 63 2.07 -14.04 -2.33
N SER A 64 2.08 -15.28 -1.85
CA SER A 64 1.00 -15.85 -1.06
C SER A 64 1.49 -16.47 0.24
N GLY A 65 0.61 -16.53 1.23
CA GLY A 65 0.88 -17.11 2.54
C GLY A 65 -0.31 -16.95 3.48
N SER A 66 -0.04 -16.92 4.78
CA SER A 66 -1.09 -16.80 5.79
C SER A 66 -0.68 -15.94 6.98
N PHE A 67 -1.68 -15.29 7.59
CA PHE A 67 -1.57 -14.57 8.84
C PHE A 67 -2.06 -15.44 10.01
N PRO A 68 -1.49 -15.27 11.22
CA PRO A 68 -1.89 -16.05 12.39
C PRO A 68 -3.23 -15.59 13.01
N ASP A 69 -3.74 -14.42 12.60
CA ASP A 69 -4.98 -13.84 13.11
C ASP A 69 -5.75 -13.06 12.04
N SER A 70 -6.94 -12.61 12.40
CA SER A 70 -7.87 -11.89 11.50
C SER A 70 -7.61 -10.40 11.35
N CYS A 71 -6.64 -9.81 12.08
CA CYS A 71 -6.40 -8.37 12.05
C CYS A 71 -5.14 -7.98 11.29
N THR A 72 -4.21 -8.92 11.15
CA THR A 72 -2.97 -8.67 10.44
C THR A 72 -3.29 -8.48 8.96
N GLU A 73 -2.78 -7.40 8.38
CA GLU A 73 -2.94 -7.08 6.97
C GLU A 73 -1.58 -6.84 6.31
N ILE A 74 -1.55 -6.84 4.97
CA ILE A 74 -0.37 -6.43 4.22
C ILE A 74 -0.14 -4.94 4.44
N GLY A 75 1.09 -4.60 4.84
CA GLY A 75 1.56 -3.24 5.04
C GLY A 75 2.40 -2.76 3.86
N LEU A 76 3.42 -1.95 4.17
CA LEU A 76 4.33 -1.41 3.17
C LEU A 76 5.08 -2.52 2.44
N ILE A 77 5.10 -2.42 1.11
CA ILE A 77 5.91 -3.25 0.23
C ILE A 77 7.04 -2.40 -0.32
N ASN A 78 8.27 -2.90 -0.23
CA ASN A 78 9.45 -2.21 -0.74
C ASN A 78 10.27 -3.14 -1.62
N GLU A 79 10.61 -2.67 -2.81
CA GLU A 79 11.49 -3.36 -3.76
C GLU A 79 12.87 -2.68 -3.76
N ILE A 80 13.93 -3.48 -3.71
CA ILE A 80 15.30 -3.02 -3.94
C ILE A 80 15.93 -3.97 -4.94
N ARG A 81 16.53 -3.44 -6.01
CA ARG A 81 17.31 -4.22 -6.96
C ARG A 81 18.81 -4.00 -6.77
N GLN A 82 19.57 -5.09 -6.70
CA GLN A 82 21.03 -5.09 -6.76
C GLN A 82 21.43 -5.97 -7.95
N ASP A 83 22.01 -5.36 -8.98
CA ASP A 83 22.32 -6.04 -10.25
C ASP A 83 21.08 -6.77 -10.82
N ASN A 84 21.12 -8.11 -10.87
CA ASN A 84 20.05 -8.95 -11.38
C ASN A 84 19.18 -9.56 -10.26
N ASP A 85 19.37 -9.16 -9.01
CA ASP A 85 18.62 -9.62 -7.85
C ASP A 85 17.59 -8.58 -7.40
N PHE A 86 16.32 -8.97 -7.39
CA PHE A 86 15.23 -8.22 -6.77
C PHE A 86 15.01 -8.73 -5.34
N PHE A 87 15.10 -7.83 -4.38
CA PHE A 87 14.76 -8.06 -2.98
C PHE A 87 13.46 -7.32 -2.66
N VAL A 88 12.40 -8.08 -2.39
CA VAL A 88 11.07 -7.54 -2.08
C VAL A 88 10.78 -7.81 -0.61
N SER A 89 10.61 -6.73 0.15
CA SER A 89 10.17 -6.79 1.54
C SER A 89 8.67 -6.51 1.62
N VAL A 90 7.90 -7.52 2.02
CA VAL A 90 6.46 -7.40 2.29
C VAL A 90 6.27 -7.29 3.79
N LYS A 91 5.89 -6.11 4.28
CA LYS A 91 5.60 -5.91 5.70
C LYS A 91 4.14 -6.23 6.01
N THR A 92 3.85 -6.38 7.29
CA THR A 92 2.48 -6.45 7.80
C THR A 92 2.19 -5.29 8.73
N SER A 93 0.93 -4.95 8.88
CA SER A 93 0.43 -4.07 9.92
C SER A 93 -0.62 -4.80 10.75
N ARG A 94 -0.64 -4.54 12.05
CA ARG A 94 -1.66 -5.06 12.96
C ARG A 94 -1.93 -4.05 14.07
N PRO A 95 -3.19 -3.72 14.38
CA PRO A 95 -3.53 -2.88 15.52
C PRO A 95 -3.06 -3.51 16.85
N ASP A 96 -2.47 -2.68 17.72
CA ASP A 96 -1.97 -3.07 19.04
C ASP A 96 -3.03 -2.98 20.17
N ASP A 97 -4.12 -2.27 19.90
CA ASP A 97 -5.15 -1.88 20.87
C ASP A 97 -6.45 -2.70 20.75
N VAL A 98 -6.48 -3.67 19.83
CA VAL A 98 -7.64 -4.54 19.62
C VAL A 98 -7.30 -6.02 19.84
N VAL A 99 -8.30 -6.76 20.33
CA VAL A 99 -8.21 -8.22 20.49
C VAL A 99 -8.62 -8.88 19.17
N CYS A 100 -7.68 -9.60 18.56
CA CYS A 100 -7.86 -10.24 17.26
C CYS A 100 -8.22 -11.72 17.40
N ALA A 101 -9.13 -12.20 16.56
CA ALA A 101 -9.47 -13.62 16.51
C ALA A 101 -8.27 -14.43 16.01
N GLN A 102 -7.94 -15.51 16.72
CA GLN A 102 -6.83 -16.40 16.39
C GLN A 102 -7.27 -17.38 15.30
N VAL A 103 -7.31 -16.89 14.06
CA VAL A 103 -7.71 -17.64 12.88
C VAL A 103 -6.67 -17.45 11.78
N ILE A 104 -6.23 -18.57 11.19
CA ILE A 104 -5.33 -18.54 10.06
C ILE A 104 -6.05 -17.92 8.86
N THR A 105 -5.56 -16.78 8.41
CA THR A 105 -6.16 -15.99 7.32
C THR A 105 -5.20 -15.97 6.13
N PRO A 106 -5.56 -16.55 4.97
CA PRO A 106 -4.68 -16.53 3.81
C PRO A 106 -4.59 -15.12 3.21
N PHE A 107 -3.45 -14.81 2.58
CA PHE A 107 -3.27 -13.62 1.77
C PHE A 107 -2.66 -13.96 0.41
N GLU A 108 -2.94 -13.09 -0.57
CA GLU A 108 -2.30 -13.07 -1.87
C GLU A 108 -2.05 -11.61 -2.25
N GLN A 109 -0.83 -11.30 -2.69
CA GLN A 109 -0.42 -9.95 -3.03
C GLN A 109 0.34 -9.95 -4.36
N SER A 110 -0.19 -9.22 -5.34
CA SER A 110 0.48 -8.97 -6.61
C SER A 110 1.39 -7.75 -6.50
N ILE A 111 2.66 -7.90 -6.90
CA ILE A 111 3.73 -6.92 -6.74
C ILE A 111 4.38 -6.69 -8.11
N PRO A 112 4.18 -5.52 -8.76
CA PRO A 112 4.84 -5.22 -10.02
C PRO A 112 6.34 -4.96 -9.79
N LEU A 113 7.19 -5.63 -10.56
CA LEU A 113 8.63 -5.40 -10.52
C LEU A 113 9.06 -4.27 -11.47
N SER A 114 10.03 -3.47 -11.05
CA SER A 114 10.59 -2.39 -11.86
C SER A 114 11.57 -2.91 -12.93
N VAL A 115 11.03 -3.51 -13.99
CA VAL A 115 11.80 -4.23 -15.04
C VAL A 115 12.07 -3.41 -16.31
N TYR A 116 11.52 -2.21 -16.43
CA TYR A 116 11.79 -1.35 -17.59
C TYR A 116 13.26 -0.90 -17.62
N GLY A 117 13.87 -0.86 -18.80
CA GLY A 117 15.26 -0.47 -18.99
C GLY A 117 16.28 -1.58 -18.72
N LEU A 118 15.81 -2.76 -18.29
CA LEU A 118 16.69 -3.88 -17.99
C LEU A 118 17.16 -4.60 -19.26
N LYS A 119 18.38 -5.12 -19.23
CA LYS A 119 18.96 -5.89 -20.33
C LYS A 119 18.38 -7.31 -20.38
N ALA A 120 18.47 -7.95 -21.55
CA ALA A 120 18.21 -9.38 -21.66
C ALA A 120 19.05 -10.17 -20.65
N GLY A 121 18.46 -11.16 -19.98
CA GLY A 121 19.16 -11.94 -18.96
C GLY A 121 18.24 -12.62 -17.95
N THR A 122 18.86 -13.37 -17.04
CA THR A 122 18.18 -14.04 -15.92
C THR A 122 18.21 -13.14 -14.68
N TYR A 123 17.03 -12.96 -14.08
CA TYR A 123 16.82 -12.17 -12.88
C TYR A 123 16.26 -13.06 -11.77
N ARG A 124 16.78 -12.90 -10.56
CA ARG A 124 16.31 -13.62 -9.38
C ARG A 124 15.44 -12.70 -8.55
N VAL A 125 14.43 -13.26 -7.91
CA VAL A 125 13.52 -12.57 -7.01
C VAL A 125 13.58 -13.26 -5.66
N ASP A 126 13.75 -12.48 -4.59
CA ASP A 126 13.65 -12.92 -3.20
C ASP A 126 12.56 -12.09 -2.51
N VAL A 127 11.44 -12.74 -2.17
CA VAL A 127 10.35 -12.12 -1.41
C VAL A 127 10.35 -12.70 0.00
N ASN A 128 10.80 -11.91 0.97
CA ASN A 128 10.91 -12.31 2.38
C ASN A 128 11.56 -13.70 2.60
N GLY A 129 12.51 -14.11 1.76
CA GLY A 129 13.24 -15.38 1.83
C GLY A 129 12.78 -16.45 0.84
N VAL A 130 11.61 -16.31 0.21
CA VAL A 130 11.13 -17.21 -0.85
C VAL A 130 11.68 -16.75 -2.19
N LYS A 131 12.26 -17.68 -2.97
CA LYS A 131 13.06 -17.35 -4.15
C LYS A 131 12.59 -18.04 -5.40
N ASP A 132 12.62 -17.30 -6.51
CA ASP A 132 12.40 -17.80 -7.86
C ASP A 132 13.12 -16.89 -8.87
N GLN A 133 12.99 -17.16 -10.16
CA GLN A 133 13.68 -16.42 -11.21
C GLN A 133 12.86 -16.32 -12.50
N PHE A 134 13.12 -15.27 -13.27
CA PHE A 134 12.58 -15.09 -14.61
C PHE A 134 13.66 -14.69 -15.61
N ILE A 135 13.33 -14.77 -16.90
CA ILE A 135 14.26 -14.45 -17.99
C ILE A 135 13.63 -13.40 -18.89
N LEU A 136 14.32 -12.27 -19.04
CA LEU A 136 14.05 -11.31 -20.11
C LEU A 136 14.77 -11.79 -21.37
N GLN A 137 14.00 -12.12 -22.42
CA GLN A 137 14.54 -12.65 -23.68
C GLN A 137 15.23 -11.58 -24.53
N THR A 138 14.87 -10.31 -24.33
CA THR A 138 15.43 -9.15 -25.02
C THR A 138 15.56 -7.99 -24.04
N ASP A 139 16.28 -6.94 -24.43
CA ASP A 139 16.36 -5.70 -23.67
C ASP A 139 14.96 -5.09 -23.52
N ASN A 140 14.56 -4.81 -22.28
CA ASN A 140 13.22 -4.35 -21.94
C ASN A 140 13.10 -2.82 -22.03
N VAL A 141 13.43 -2.30 -23.20
CA VAL A 141 13.35 -0.86 -23.55
C VAL A 141 12.38 -0.68 -24.70
N LEU A 142 11.77 0.51 -24.81
CA LEU A 142 11.07 0.85 -26.05
C LEU A 142 12.08 0.93 -27.20
N PRO A 143 11.78 0.39 -28.40
CA PRO A 143 12.63 0.61 -29.56
C PRO A 143 12.64 2.12 -29.85
N GLU A 144 13.82 2.71 -30.05
CA GLU A 144 13.90 4.08 -30.52
C GLU A 144 13.32 4.13 -31.95
N ASP A 145 12.39 5.06 -32.19
CA ASP A 145 11.81 5.32 -33.52
C ASP A 145 12.86 6.03 -34.43
N ASP A 146 14.07 5.49 -34.55
CA ASP A 146 15.14 6.11 -35.36
C ASP A 146 14.95 5.87 -36.87
N ASP A 147 14.08 4.93 -37.26
CA ASP A 147 13.79 4.61 -38.67
C ASP A 147 12.50 5.28 -39.23
N ARG A 148 11.80 6.11 -38.43
CA ARG A 148 10.55 6.77 -38.87
C ARG A 148 10.69 8.24 -39.27
N ARG A 149 11.91 8.77 -39.37
CA ARG A 149 12.17 9.90 -40.27
C ARG A 149 12.82 9.36 -41.53
N PRO A 150 12.09 9.20 -42.65
CA PRO A 150 12.74 9.24 -43.94
C PRO A 150 13.53 10.55 -43.97
N ALA A 151 14.86 10.47 -43.95
CA ALA A 151 15.73 11.61 -44.20
C ALA A 151 15.57 12.15 -45.65
N ASP A 152 14.61 11.60 -46.41
CA ASP A 152 14.48 11.77 -47.86
C ASP A 152 13.12 12.34 -48.31
N SER A 153 12.25 12.80 -47.39
CA SER A 153 10.96 13.43 -47.75
C SER A 153 11.00 14.97 -47.80
N ILE A 154 12.18 15.55 -48.04
CA ILE A 154 12.27 16.93 -48.56
C ILE A 154 12.59 16.80 -50.06
N SER A 155 11.57 16.52 -50.87
CA SER A 155 11.68 16.70 -52.31
C SER A 155 12.05 18.16 -52.58
N PRO A 156 13.11 18.45 -53.36
CA PRO A 156 13.42 19.81 -53.77
C PRO A 156 12.23 20.39 -54.53
N ILE A 157 11.75 21.57 -54.11
CA ILE A 157 10.78 22.35 -54.88
C ILE A 157 11.47 22.72 -56.21
N PRO A 158 10.93 22.34 -57.38
CA PRO A 158 11.49 22.79 -58.65
C PRO A 158 11.36 24.31 -58.71
N SER A 159 12.50 24.99 -58.68
CA SER A 159 12.56 26.43 -58.92
C SER A 159 12.49 26.65 -60.43
N GLY A 160 11.47 27.38 -60.89
CA GLY A 160 11.50 28.03 -62.20
C GLY A 160 10.65 27.39 -63.29
N ILE A 161 9.36 27.73 -63.28
CA ILE A 161 8.65 28.15 -64.50
C ILE A 161 8.78 29.68 -64.55
N LEU A 162 8.95 30.23 -65.76
CA LEU A 162 9.19 31.64 -66.16
C LEU A 162 10.66 31.94 -66.48
N ASP A 163 11.11 31.58 -67.67
CA ASP A 163 11.21 32.48 -68.84
C ASP A 163 11.84 31.74 -70.05
#